data_AF-A0A819I7F3-F1
#
_entry.id   AF-A0A819I7F3-F1
#
_cell.length_a   1.000
_cell.length_b   1.000
_cell.length_c   1.000
_cell.angle_alpha   90.00
_cell.angle_beta   90.00
_cell.angle_gamma   90.00
#
_symmetry.space_group_name_H-M   'P 1'
#
loop_
_entity.id
_entity.type
_entity.pdbx_description
1 polymer ?
#
loop_
_entity_poly.entity_id
_entity_poly.type
_entity_poly.pdbx_seq_one_letter_code
_entity_poly.pdbx_strand_id
1 'polypeptide(L)'
;MELLLKQQELFSNQKKLFLKSLEKNRSTFIEYFLTAGFDPLTLVKKDYISNYQKFISKLYANTYKEMNTSHKSRVDTLFGRLPLKSIRELNYKLNKFVGSFIESIYSFEDDSFKNRIKIDLSNHVCTCCGSHTHVKDDSELQVISKIIKYDQINNKLMKYRMLRDLFLWSVFMDMPEMAKVLLLHVRFRICAALIASAVFKRYSKSSQTVYLKHKFLAQSLEFETYAAIFIDKCYEYNEKRACELLLRQIPLFGNVTCMQVAISSESKKLVKTACFHQTLNQVWFDKLSLTNRQTSAKLLRIPSILTFGFIAPWVINCRKDNEESIHNTTNNE
;
A
#
# COMPACT_ATOMS: atom_id res chain seq x y z
N MET A 1 -0.95 -39.89 -14.31
CA MET A 1 -2.23 -39.54 -13.66
C MET A 1 -2.10 -39.51 -12.14
N GLU A 2 -1.60 -40.56 -11.47
CA GLU A 2 -1.43 -40.58 -10.00
C GLU A 2 -0.51 -39.49 -9.43
N LEU A 3 0.61 -39.18 -10.12
CA LEU A 3 1.51 -38.10 -9.71
C LEU A 3 0.83 -36.72 -9.75
N LEU A 4 -0.04 -36.48 -10.73
CA LEU A 4 -0.80 -35.23 -10.86
C LEU A 4 -1.88 -35.13 -9.78
N LEU A 5 -2.54 -36.25 -9.44
CA LEU A 5 -3.50 -36.31 -8.33
C LEU A 5 -2.83 -36.06 -6.98
N LYS A 6 -1.68 -36.70 -6.71
CA LYS A 6 -0.90 -36.47 -5.49
C LYS A 6 -0.41 -35.02 -5.37
N GLN A 7 0.01 -34.41 -6.47
CA GLN A 7 0.37 -32.99 -6.49
C GLN A 7 -0.85 -32.10 -6.17
N GLN A 8 -1.99 -32.34 -6.82
CA GLN A 8 -3.22 -31.56 -6.56
C GLN A 8 -3.71 -31.69 -5.12
N GLU A 9 -3.64 -32.88 -4.52
CA GLU A 9 -3.98 -33.12 -3.12
C GLU A 9 -3.03 -32.39 -2.17
N LEU A 10 -1.72 -32.44 -2.45
CA LEU A 10 -0.71 -31.73 -1.65
C LEU A 10 -0.96 -30.21 -1.68
N PHE A 11 -1.22 -29.64 -2.86
CA PHE A 11 -1.55 -28.21 -3.00
C PHE A 11 -2.86 -27.85 -2.28
N SER A 12 -3.88 -28.71 -2.35
CA SER A 12 -5.15 -28.51 -1.63
C SER A 12 -4.93 -28.51 -0.11
N ASN A 13 -4.10 -29.42 0.39
CA ASN A 13 -3.76 -29.54 1.80
C ASN A 13 -2.94 -28.34 2.29
N GLN A 14 -1.98 -27.85 1.51
CA GLN A 14 -1.21 -26.64 1.81
C GLN A 14 -2.12 -25.41 1.93
N LYS A 15 -3.08 -25.21 1.01
CA LYS A 15 -4.04 -24.10 1.08
C LYS A 15 -4.89 -24.14 2.34
N LYS A 16 -5.42 -25.33 2.68
CA LYS A 16 -6.23 -25.52 3.89
C LYS A 16 -5.41 -25.26 5.15
N LEU A 17 -4.17 -25.75 5.19
CA LEU A 17 -3.26 -25.56 6.31
C LEU A 17 -2.91 -24.09 6.49
N PHE A 18 -2.58 -23.39 5.40
CA PHE A 18 -2.30 -21.95 5.41
C PHE A 18 -3.48 -21.13 5.94
N LEU A 19 -4.70 -21.40 5.44
CA LEU A 19 -5.92 -20.74 5.90
C LEU A 19 -6.16 -20.98 7.40
N LYS A 20 -6.02 -22.23 7.85
CA LYS A 20 -6.18 -22.59 9.27
C LYS A 20 -5.12 -21.95 10.16
N SER A 21 -3.88 -21.78 9.67
CA SER A 21 -2.84 -21.04 10.39
C SER A 21 -3.13 -19.54 10.49
N LEU A 22 -3.72 -18.93 9.46
CA LEU A 22 -4.20 -17.54 9.53
C LEU A 22 -5.30 -17.40 10.57
N GLU A 23 -6.32 -18.28 10.52
CA GLU A 23 -7.46 -18.25 11.44
C GLU A 23 -7.05 -18.40 12.91
N LYS A 24 -6.03 -19.21 13.18
CA LYS A 24 -5.51 -19.49 14.53
C LYS A 24 -4.39 -18.55 14.98
N ASN A 25 -4.10 -17.48 14.24
CA ASN A 25 -3.02 -16.54 14.56
C ASN A 25 -1.64 -17.21 14.78
N ARG A 26 -1.26 -18.14 13.91
CA ARG A 26 0.04 -18.84 13.96
C ARG A 26 1.06 -18.16 13.05
N SER A 27 1.66 -17.05 13.49
CA SER A 27 2.58 -16.23 12.68
C SER A 27 3.79 -17.00 12.15
N THR A 28 4.39 -17.89 12.95
CA THR A 28 5.58 -18.68 12.57
C THR A 28 5.33 -19.61 11.38
N PHE A 29 4.15 -20.24 11.33
CA PHE A 29 3.77 -21.08 10.19
C PHE A 29 3.58 -20.25 8.93
N ILE A 30 2.98 -19.07 9.05
CA ILE A 30 2.80 -18.15 7.91
C ILE A 30 4.14 -17.67 7.36
N GLU A 31 5.08 -17.35 8.25
CA GLU A 31 6.45 -16.99 7.86
C GLU A 31 7.10 -18.13 7.07
N TYR A 32 7.01 -19.37 7.56
CA TYR A 32 7.51 -20.55 6.84
C TYR A 32 6.88 -20.69 5.43
N PHE A 33 5.55 -20.55 5.32
CA PHE A 33 4.88 -20.65 4.02
C PHE A 33 5.30 -19.55 3.03
N LEU A 34 5.39 -18.30 3.51
CA LEU A 34 5.72 -17.17 2.66
C LEU A 34 7.20 -17.16 2.25
N THR A 35 8.10 -17.60 3.12
CA THR A 35 9.53 -17.80 2.81
C THR A 35 9.76 -18.98 1.86
N ALA A 36 8.95 -20.04 1.98
CA ALA A 36 8.93 -21.15 1.02
C ALA A 36 8.34 -20.79 -0.35
N GLY A 37 7.86 -19.56 -0.54
CA GLY A 37 7.34 -19.07 -1.82
C GLY A 37 5.88 -19.44 -2.10
N PHE A 38 5.10 -19.81 -1.08
CA PHE A 38 3.67 -20.03 -1.26
C PHE A 38 3.00 -18.73 -1.74
N ASP A 39 2.29 -18.79 -2.87
CA ASP A 39 1.60 -17.64 -3.42
C ASP A 39 0.17 -17.55 -2.84
N PRO A 40 -0.16 -16.53 -2.04
CA PRO A 40 -1.47 -16.50 -1.40
C PRO A 40 -2.60 -16.24 -2.41
N LEU A 41 -2.31 -15.83 -3.65
CA LEU A 41 -3.31 -15.63 -4.71
C LEU A 41 -4.04 -16.94 -5.02
N THR A 42 -3.38 -18.07 -4.75
CA THR A 42 -3.94 -19.41 -4.91
C THR A 42 -5.13 -19.71 -3.98
N LEU A 43 -5.37 -18.89 -2.94
CA LEU A 43 -6.49 -19.02 -2.01
C LEU A 43 -7.82 -18.55 -2.62
N VAL A 44 -7.79 -17.64 -3.59
CA VAL A 44 -8.98 -17.06 -4.22
C VAL A 44 -9.16 -17.68 -5.60
N LYS A 45 -10.34 -18.25 -5.88
CA LYS A 45 -10.66 -18.78 -7.21
C LYS A 45 -10.71 -17.65 -8.24
N LYS A 46 -10.45 -17.98 -9.52
CA LYS A 46 -10.32 -17.06 -10.67
C LYS A 46 -11.53 -16.12 -10.94
N ASP A 47 -12.66 -16.18 -10.24
CA ASP A 47 -13.66 -15.10 -10.33
C ASP A 47 -13.26 -13.99 -9.35
N TYR A 48 -12.42 -13.08 -9.86
CA TYR A 48 -11.40 -12.34 -9.11
C TYR A 48 -11.89 -11.40 -8.01
N ILE A 49 -13.11 -10.83 -8.10
CA ILE A 49 -13.51 -9.71 -7.22
C ILE A 49 -14.59 -10.12 -6.20
N SER A 50 -15.68 -10.74 -6.64
CA SER A 50 -16.77 -11.14 -5.73
C SER A 50 -16.34 -12.23 -4.75
N ASN A 51 -15.50 -13.17 -5.20
CA ASN A 51 -14.92 -14.20 -4.34
C ASN A 51 -13.89 -13.62 -3.37
N TYR A 52 -13.14 -12.59 -3.79
CA TYR A 52 -12.16 -11.93 -2.94
C TYR A 52 -12.81 -11.25 -1.74
N GLN A 53 -13.94 -10.57 -1.94
CA GLN A 53 -14.65 -9.90 -0.85
C GLN A 53 -15.28 -10.88 0.13
N LYS A 54 -15.90 -11.93 -0.41
CA LYS A 54 -16.42 -13.03 0.41
C LYS A 54 -15.30 -13.67 1.22
N PHE A 55 -14.12 -13.86 0.62
CA PHE A 55 -12.95 -14.39 1.29
C PHE A 55 -12.50 -13.49 2.46
N ILE A 56 -12.31 -12.19 2.23
CA ILE A 56 -11.91 -11.26 3.28
C ILE A 56 -12.95 -11.22 4.40
N SER A 57 -14.24 -11.02 4.10
CA SER A 57 -15.29 -11.00 5.13
C SER A 57 -15.36 -12.30 5.93
N LYS A 58 -15.21 -13.46 5.27
CA LYS A 58 -15.16 -14.77 5.94
C LYS A 58 -13.93 -14.91 6.84
N LEU A 59 -12.79 -14.41 6.40
CA LEU A 59 -11.54 -14.44 7.15
C LEU A 59 -11.65 -13.60 8.44
N TYR A 60 -12.21 -12.39 8.38
CA TYR A 60 -12.50 -11.61 9.60
C TYR A 60 -13.50 -12.32 10.52
N ALA A 61 -14.55 -12.93 9.98
CA ALA A 61 -15.55 -13.63 10.80
C ALA A 61 -14.98 -14.88 11.50
N ASN A 62 -14.19 -15.69 10.79
CA ASN A 62 -13.61 -16.91 11.34
C ASN A 62 -12.55 -16.60 12.40
N THR A 63 -11.70 -15.60 12.13
CA THR A 63 -10.67 -15.16 13.08
C THR A 63 -11.29 -14.57 14.33
N TYR A 64 -12.37 -13.80 14.20
CA TYR A 64 -13.14 -13.32 15.34
C TYR A 64 -13.75 -14.46 16.16
N LYS A 65 -14.22 -15.56 15.54
CA LYS A 65 -14.76 -16.71 16.28
C LYS A 65 -13.72 -17.36 17.19
N GLU A 66 -12.51 -17.57 16.67
CA GLU A 66 -11.39 -18.22 17.37
C GLU A 66 -10.78 -17.35 18.50
N MET A 67 -11.10 -16.05 18.56
CA MET A 67 -10.57 -15.14 19.58
C MET A 67 -11.15 -15.38 21.00
N ASN A 68 -10.30 -15.16 22.01
CA ASN A 68 -10.70 -15.13 23.41
C ASN A 68 -11.65 -13.96 23.72
N THR A 69 -12.48 -14.09 24.77
CA THR A 69 -13.47 -13.07 25.19
C THR A 69 -12.86 -11.69 25.45
N SER A 70 -11.70 -11.64 26.11
CA SER A 70 -10.94 -10.39 26.33
C SER A 70 -10.49 -9.75 25.02
N HIS A 71 -10.03 -10.54 24.05
CA HIS A 71 -9.59 -10.05 22.74
C HIS A 71 -10.77 -9.51 21.92
N LYS A 72 -11.91 -10.22 21.94
CA LYS A 72 -13.16 -9.80 21.30
C LYS A 72 -13.63 -8.44 21.80
N SER A 73 -13.68 -8.24 23.12
CA SER A 73 -14.05 -6.95 23.72
C SER A 73 -13.16 -5.79 23.23
N ARG A 74 -11.84 -6.01 23.12
CA ARG A 74 -10.92 -4.99 22.59
C ARG A 74 -11.19 -4.65 21.13
N VAL A 75 -11.44 -5.66 20.29
CA VAL A 75 -11.75 -5.44 18.87
C VAL A 75 -13.12 -4.77 18.73
N ASP A 76 -14.13 -5.18 19.50
CA ASP A 76 -15.49 -4.65 19.41
C ASP A 76 -15.59 -3.17 19.82
N THR A 77 -14.87 -2.77 20.86
CA THR A 77 -14.88 -1.37 21.35
C THR A 77 -14.32 -0.38 20.32
N LEU A 78 -13.44 -0.85 19.43
CA LEU A 78 -12.62 -0.01 18.56
C LEU A 78 -12.97 -0.17 17.08
N PHE A 79 -13.00 -1.40 16.63
CA PHE A 79 -13.34 -1.79 15.27
C PHE A 79 -14.86 -1.95 15.09
N GLY A 80 -15.65 -1.97 16.16
CA GLY A 80 -17.09 -2.23 16.12
C GLY A 80 -17.42 -3.73 16.01
N ARG A 81 -18.70 -4.07 16.16
CA ARG A 81 -19.16 -5.47 16.12
C ARG A 81 -18.86 -6.11 14.76
N LEU A 82 -18.18 -7.25 14.80
CA LEU A 82 -18.03 -8.17 13.67
C LEU A 82 -19.24 -9.14 13.61
N PRO A 83 -19.61 -9.70 12.44
CA PRO A 83 -18.90 -9.69 11.15
C PRO A 83 -19.15 -8.44 10.30
N LEU A 84 -18.22 -8.17 9.37
CA LEU A 84 -18.32 -7.07 8.41
C LEU A 84 -19.52 -7.28 7.48
N LYS A 85 -20.41 -6.28 7.37
CA LYS A 85 -21.56 -6.35 6.46
C LYS A 85 -21.16 -6.11 5.00
N SER A 86 -20.14 -5.28 4.78
CA SER A 86 -19.62 -4.93 3.46
C SER A 86 -18.16 -4.53 3.55
N ILE A 87 -17.40 -4.73 2.47
CA ILE A 87 -16.04 -4.21 2.31
C ILE A 87 -15.99 -2.67 2.46
N ARG A 88 -17.10 -1.97 2.17
CA ARG A 88 -17.20 -0.51 2.34
C ARG A 88 -17.03 -0.09 3.80
N GLU A 89 -17.43 -0.96 4.73
CA GLU A 89 -17.27 -0.73 6.16
C GLU A 89 -15.78 -0.72 6.56
N LEU A 90 -14.93 -1.50 5.87
CA LEU A 90 -13.48 -1.48 6.08
C LEU A 90 -12.86 -0.15 5.65
N ASN A 91 -13.28 0.40 4.50
CA ASN A 91 -12.83 1.73 4.07
C ASN A 91 -13.20 2.80 5.10
N TYR A 92 -14.46 2.81 5.57
CA TYR A 92 -14.90 3.77 6.58
C TYR A 92 -14.08 3.67 7.87
N LYS A 93 -13.84 2.43 8.36
CA LYS A 93 -13.02 2.19 9.55
C LYS A 93 -11.58 2.65 9.33
N LEU A 94 -10.98 2.33 8.19
CA LEU A 94 -9.61 2.77 7.88
C LEU A 94 -9.51 4.30 7.86
N ASN A 95 -10.45 4.99 7.21
CA ASN A 95 -10.50 6.45 7.15
C ASN A 95 -10.68 7.06 8.55
N LYS A 96 -11.47 6.42 9.43
CA LYS A 96 -11.61 6.84 10.83
C LYS A 96 -10.30 6.71 11.62
N PHE A 97 -9.49 5.68 11.35
CA PHE A 97 -8.23 5.47 12.07
C PHE A 97 -7.11 6.38 11.59
N VAL A 98 -6.90 6.46 10.27
CA VAL A 98 -5.73 7.13 9.69
C VAL A 98 -6.04 8.56 9.25
N GLY A 99 -7.22 8.82 8.69
CA GLY A 99 -7.70 10.16 8.29
C GLY A 99 -8.62 10.13 7.05
N SER A 100 -9.36 11.22 6.84
CA SER A 100 -10.31 11.39 5.72
C SER A 100 -9.65 11.58 4.35
N PHE A 101 -8.33 11.80 4.30
CA PHE A 101 -7.56 12.00 3.07
C PHE A 101 -7.27 10.69 2.32
N ILE A 102 -7.55 9.52 2.91
CA ILE A 102 -7.43 8.23 2.22
C ILE A 102 -8.61 8.06 1.27
N GLU A 103 -8.27 7.90 -0.01
CA GLU A 103 -9.25 7.46 -1.00
C GLU A 103 -9.65 6.01 -0.77
N SER A 104 -10.85 5.65 -1.23
CA SER A 104 -11.39 4.30 -1.04
C SER A 104 -10.47 3.24 -1.64
N ILE A 105 -9.82 2.46 -0.77
CA ILE A 105 -8.90 1.37 -1.15
C ILE A 105 -9.64 0.20 -1.82
N TYR A 106 -10.90 0.00 -1.42
CA TYR A 106 -11.81 -0.98 -2.02
C TYR A 106 -12.74 -0.37 -3.07
N SER A 107 -12.33 0.71 -3.76
CA SER A 107 -13.08 1.17 -4.94
C SER A 107 -12.95 0.10 -6.01
N PHE A 108 -14.10 -0.36 -6.48
CA PHE A 108 -14.19 -1.33 -7.55
C PHE A 108 -13.96 -0.55 -8.84
N GLU A 109 -12.71 -0.48 -9.27
CA GLU A 109 -12.49 -0.24 -10.69
C GLU A 109 -12.97 -1.49 -11.42
N ASP A 110 -14.13 -1.33 -12.05
CA ASP A 110 -14.82 -2.32 -12.84
C ASP A 110 -13.87 -3.06 -13.78
N ASP A 111 -14.29 -4.27 -14.15
CA ASP A 111 -13.84 -5.11 -15.26
C ASP A 111 -13.75 -4.38 -16.64
N SER A 112 -13.82 -3.05 -16.67
CA SER A 112 -13.81 -2.16 -17.82
C SER A 112 -12.68 -2.42 -18.80
N PHE A 113 -11.50 -2.90 -18.39
CA PHE A 113 -10.43 -3.22 -19.33
C PHE A 113 -10.57 -4.63 -19.92
N LYS A 114 -11.00 -5.63 -19.12
CA LYS A 114 -11.32 -6.98 -19.62
C LYS A 114 -12.55 -6.95 -20.54
N ASN A 115 -13.52 -6.10 -20.20
CA ASN A 115 -14.69 -5.82 -21.01
C ASN A 115 -14.32 -5.00 -22.25
N ARG A 116 -13.42 -4.00 -22.17
CA ARG A 116 -12.91 -3.28 -23.36
C ARG A 116 -12.17 -4.20 -24.33
N ILE A 117 -11.30 -5.09 -23.84
CA ILE A 117 -10.65 -6.10 -24.68
C ILE A 117 -11.67 -7.08 -25.25
N LYS A 118 -12.63 -7.57 -24.45
CA LYS A 118 -13.72 -8.43 -24.97
C LYS A 118 -14.53 -7.73 -26.07
N ILE A 119 -14.81 -6.43 -25.90
CA ILE A 119 -15.52 -5.60 -26.88
C ILE A 119 -14.67 -5.42 -28.15
N ASP A 120 -13.36 -5.20 -28.03
CA ASP A 120 -12.47 -5.12 -29.20
C ASP A 120 -12.35 -6.46 -29.95
N LEU A 121 -12.38 -7.61 -29.25
CA LEU A 121 -12.43 -8.93 -29.90
C LEU A 121 -13.80 -9.23 -30.54
N SER A 122 -14.92 -8.74 -29.97
CA SER A 122 -16.27 -8.98 -30.51
C SER A 122 -16.65 -8.03 -31.64
N ASN A 123 -16.09 -6.81 -31.66
CA ASN A 123 -16.39 -5.80 -32.67
C ASN A 123 -15.68 -6.03 -34.02
N HIS A 124 -14.89 -7.10 -34.13
CA HIS A 124 -14.25 -7.52 -35.38
C HIS A 124 -15.16 -8.38 -36.29
N VAL A 125 -16.46 -8.48 -35.99
CA VAL A 125 -17.45 -9.08 -36.89
C VAL A 125 -18.36 -7.99 -37.44
N CYS A 126 -18.07 -7.47 -38.64
CA CYS A 126 -19.03 -6.63 -39.38
C CYS A 126 -20.18 -7.52 -39.84
N THR A 127 -21.38 -7.25 -39.32
CA THR A 127 -22.65 -7.89 -39.72
C THR A 127 -23.17 -7.39 -41.07
N CYS A 128 -22.41 -6.53 -41.75
CA CYS A 128 -22.80 -5.81 -42.96
C CYS A 128 -22.36 -6.49 -44.27
N CYS A 129 -21.26 -7.25 -44.28
CA CYS A 129 -20.75 -7.88 -45.50
C CYS A 129 -20.03 -9.19 -45.17
N GLY A 130 -20.47 -10.29 -45.77
CA GLY A 130 -19.84 -11.61 -45.68
C GLY A 130 -18.51 -11.68 -46.43
N SER A 131 -17.54 -10.86 -46.02
CA SER A 131 -16.21 -10.77 -46.61
C SER A 131 -15.18 -10.83 -45.50
N HIS A 132 -14.44 -11.95 -45.45
CA HIS A 132 -13.29 -12.12 -44.58
C HIS A 132 -12.32 -10.95 -44.78
N THR A 133 -12.11 -10.15 -43.75
CA THR A 133 -10.88 -9.37 -43.69
C THR A 133 -9.75 -10.37 -43.43
N HIS A 134 -8.85 -10.50 -44.39
CA HIS A 134 -7.56 -11.17 -44.20
C HIS A 134 -6.83 -10.44 -43.07
N VAL A 135 -7.00 -10.95 -41.86
CA VAL A 135 -6.16 -10.62 -40.71
C VAL A 135 -4.77 -11.12 -41.08
N LYS A 136 -3.82 -10.21 -41.25
CA LYS A 136 -2.40 -10.60 -41.29
C LYS A 136 -2.12 -11.32 -39.99
N ASP A 137 -1.63 -12.56 -40.06
CA ASP A 137 -1.37 -13.45 -38.92
C ASP A 137 -0.53 -12.79 -37.78
N ASP A 138 0.16 -11.69 -38.09
CA ASP A 138 0.91 -10.87 -37.13
C ASP A 138 0.07 -10.11 -36.08
N SER A 139 -1.25 -9.93 -36.26
CA SER A 139 -2.07 -9.18 -35.28
C SER A 139 -2.62 -10.03 -34.12
N GLU A 140 -2.88 -11.32 -34.32
CA GLU A 140 -3.41 -12.18 -33.24
C GLU A 140 -2.37 -12.42 -32.15
N LEU A 141 -1.13 -12.73 -32.55
CA LEU A 141 -0.01 -12.89 -31.61
C LEU A 141 0.26 -11.60 -30.82
N GLN A 142 0.09 -10.43 -31.44
CA GLN A 142 0.21 -9.15 -30.74
C GLN A 142 -0.91 -8.94 -29.73
N VAL A 143 -2.16 -9.28 -30.07
CA VAL A 143 -3.30 -9.20 -29.14
C VAL A 143 -3.15 -10.20 -28.00
N ILE A 144 -2.77 -11.45 -28.28
CA ILE A 144 -2.48 -12.48 -27.27
C ILE A 144 -1.35 -12.01 -26.35
N SER A 145 -0.28 -11.42 -26.90
CA SER A 145 0.82 -10.89 -26.10
C SER A 145 0.38 -9.76 -25.16
N LYS A 146 -0.53 -8.89 -25.61
CA LYS A 146 -1.12 -7.80 -24.79
C LYS A 146 -2.01 -8.37 -23.70
N ILE A 147 -2.82 -9.40 -24.00
CA ILE A 147 -3.67 -10.09 -23.03
C ILE A 147 -2.82 -10.77 -21.96
N ILE A 148 -1.76 -11.49 -22.36
CA ILE A 148 -0.85 -12.17 -21.42
C ILE A 148 -0.16 -11.15 -20.51
N LYS A 149 0.37 -10.06 -21.07
CA LYS A 149 0.99 -8.98 -20.29
C LYS A 149 0.00 -8.35 -19.31
N TYR A 150 -1.22 -8.09 -19.74
CA TYR A 150 -2.28 -7.55 -18.88
C TYR A 150 -2.66 -8.51 -17.75
N ASP A 151 -2.85 -9.79 -18.04
CA ASP A 151 -3.16 -10.79 -17.02
C ASP A 151 -2.00 -10.95 -16.01
N GLN A 152 -0.75 -10.88 -16.46
CA GLN A 152 0.42 -10.89 -15.56
C GLN A 152 0.45 -9.67 -14.64
N ILE A 153 0.23 -8.47 -15.18
CA ILE A 153 0.17 -7.22 -14.41
C ILE A 153 -0.97 -7.29 -13.38
N ASN A 154 -2.14 -7.76 -13.79
CA ASN A 154 -3.29 -7.93 -12.91
C ASN A 154 -3.03 -8.95 -11.80
N ASN A 155 -2.44 -10.10 -12.10
CA ASN A 155 -2.09 -11.10 -11.09
C ASN A 155 -1.10 -10.51 -10.06
N LYS A 156 -0.11 -9.73 -10.52
CA LYS A 156 0.85 -9.03 -9.65
C LYS A 156 0.16 -7.98 -8.77
N LEU A 157 -0.72 -7.17 -9.34
CA LEU A 157 -1.51 -6.18 -8.60
C LEU A 157 -2.44 -6.83 -7.57
N MET A 158 -3.12 -7.92 -7.93
CA MET A 158 -4.00 -8.67 -7.03
C MET A 158 -3.22 -9.28 -5.87
N LYS A 159 -2.03 -9.84 -6.15
CA LYS A 159 -1.12 -10.31 -5.10
C LYS A 159 -0.77 -9.19 -4.12
N TYR A 160 -0.45 -7.99 -4.61
CA TYR A 160 -0.16 -6.85 -3.74
C TYR A 160 -1.38 -6.40 -2.92
N ARG A 161 -2.58 -6.34 -3.52
CA ARG A 161 -3.83 -6.00 -2.82
C ARG A 161 -4.14 -7.01 -1.72
N MET A 162 -3.96 -8.29 -1.99
CA MET A 162 -4.22 -9.36 -1.03
C MET A 162 -3.22 -9.37 0.12
N LEU A 163 -1.92 -9.19 -0.13
CA LEU A 163 -0.93 -9.07 0.95
C LEU A 163 -1.19 -7.84 1.81
N ARG A 164 -1.56 -6.70 1.19
CA ARG A 164 -1.98 -5.49 1.89
C ARG A 164 -3.20 -5.76 2.77
N ASP A 165 -4.23 -6.43 2.27
CA ASP A 165 -5.46 -6.65 3.02
C ASP A 165 -5.30 -7.68 4.14
N LEU A 166 -4.46 -8.71 3.94
CA LEU A 166 -4.03 -9.60 5.02
C LEU A 166 -3.26 -8.83 6.10
N PHE A 167 -2.36 -7.92 5.70
CA PHE A 167 -1.66 -7.07 6.65
C PHE A 167 -2.63 -6.17 7.42
N LEU A 168 -3.53 -5.44 6.75
CA LEU A 168 -4.52 -4.59 7.39
C LEU A 168 -5.45 -5.40 8.32
N TRP A 169 -5.86 -6.59 7.90
CA TRP A 169 -6.60 -7.53 8.75
C TRP A 169 -5.85 -7.86 10.04
N SER A 170 -4.57 -8.22 9.94
CA SER A 170 -3.77 -8.56 11.12
C SER A 170 -3.62 -7.39 12.11
N VAL A 171 -3.50 -6.17 11.59
CA VAL A 171 -3.45 -4.94 12.39
C VAL A 171 -4.81 -4.67 13.05
N PHE A 172 -5.90 -4.74 12.29
CA PHE A 172 -7.24 -4.48 12.83
C PHE A 172 -7.71 -5.51 13.85
N MET A 173 -7.17 -6.72 13.81
CA MET A 173 -7.52 -7.81 14.72
C MET A 173 -6.59 -7.92 15.95
N ASP A 174 -5.73 -6.92 16.22
CA ASP A 174 -4.76 -6.92 17.35
C ASP A 174 -3.85 -8.16 17.32
N MET A 175 -3.23 -8.44 16.16
CA MET A 175 -2.24 -9.52 15.96
C MET A 175 -0.90 -8.94 15.48
N PRO A 176 -0.10 -8.33 16.38
CA PRO A 176 1.12 -7.60 16.00
C PRO A 176 2.19 -8.50 15.34
N GLU A 177 2.38 -9.72 15.84
CA GLU A 177 3.40 -10.64 15.30
C GLU A 177 3.05 -11.11 13.87
N MET A 178 1.77 -11.39 13.62
CA MET A 178 1.28 -11.68 12.26
C MET A 178 1.48 -10.48 11.34
N ALA A 179 1.19 -9.28 11.82
CA ALA A 179 1.39 -8.05 11.05
C ALA A 179 2.86 -7.82 10.68
N LYS A 180 3.81 -8.10 11.59
CA LYS A 180 5.25 -8.00 11.32
C LYS A 180 5.70 -8.97 10.22
N VAL A 181 5.26 -10.23 10.27
CA VAL A 181 5.58 -11.23 9.23
C VAL A 181 5.02 -10.78 7.88
N LEU A 182 3.75 -10.39 7.83
CA LEU A 182 3.10 -9.95 6.59
C LEU A 182 3.72 -8.67 6.03
N LEU A 183 4.17 -7.75 6.90
CA LEU A 183 4.83 -6.50 6.51
C LEU A 183 6.06 -6.75 5.63
N LEU A 184 6.79 -7.85 5.86
CA LEU A 184 7.94 -8.22 5.02
C LEU A 184 7.55 -8.58 3.58
N HIS A 185 6.30 -8.95 3.33
CA HIS A 185 5.84 -9.32 1.98
C HIS A 185 5.02 -8.20 1.32
N VAL A 186 4.58 -7.20 2.06
CA VAL A 186 3.78 -6.07 1.55
C VAL A 186 4.61 -5.13 0.67
N ARG A 187 3.99 -4.61 -0.40
CA ARG A 187 4.54 -3.52 -1.22
C ARG A 187 4.36 -2.19 -0.49
N PHE A 188 5.36 -1.30 -0.55
CA PHE A 188 5.38 -0.02 0.18
C PHE A 188 5.34 -0.18 1.71
N ARG A 189 6.29 -0.96 2.25
CA ARG A 189 6.38 -1.33 3.68
C ARG A 189 6.42 -0.13 4.62
N ILE A 190 7.04 0.98 4.24
CA ILE A 190 7.15 2.18 5.07
C ILE A 190 5.75 2.77 5.32
N CYS A 191 4.97 2.98 4.26
CA CYS A 191 3.59 3.46 4.38
C CYS A 191 2.72 2.46 5.18
N ALA A 192 2.87 1.16 4.92
CA ALA A 192 2.14 0.12 5.64
C ALA A 192 2.44 0.15 7.16
N ALA A 193 3.71 0.29 7.54
CA ALA A 193 4.14 0.40 8.93
C ALA A 193 3.59 1.67 9.60
N LEU A 194 3.57 2.81 8.89
CA LEU A 194 2.98 4.05 9.39
C LEU A 194 1.46 3.92 9.61
N ILE A 195 0.75 3.24 8.69
CA ILE A 195 -0.68 2.95 8.86
C ILE A 195 -0.91 2.06 10.09
N ALA A 196 -0.09 1.01 10.28
CA ALA A 196 -0.18 0.18 11.47
C ALA A 196 0.05 0.97 12.76
N SER A 197 1.08 1.84 12.78
CA SER A 197 1.32 2.75 13.91
C SER A 197 0.11 3.66 14.18
N ALA A 198 -0.49 4.24 13.14
CA ALA A 198 -1.69 5.07 13.26
C ALA A 198 -2.85 4.31 13.91
N VAL A 199 -3.10 3.08 13.47
CA VAL A 199 -4.15 2.22 14.02
C VAL A 199 -3.85 1.88 15.48
N PHE A 200 -2.63 1.43 15.81
CA PHE A 200 -2.29 1.10 17.20
C PHE A 200 -2.32 2.31 18.16
N LYS A 201 -1.98 3.53 17.69
CA LYS A 201 -2.19 4.75 18.48
C LYS A 201 -3.66 5.00 18.79
N ARG A 202 -4.56 4.72 17.84
CA ARG A 202 -6.01 4.79 18.07
C ARG A 202 -6.48 3.72 19.05
N TYR A 203 -5.94 2.50 18.95
CA TYR A 203 -6.17 1.44 19.94
C TYR A 203 -5.77 1.89 21.35
N SER A 204 -4.61 2.53 21.49
CA SER A 204 -4.20 3.13 22.77
C SER A 204 -5.19 4.21 23.25
N LYS A 205 -5.57 5.16 22.38
CA LYS A 205 -6.44 6.29 22.78
C LYS A 205 -7.81 5.82 23.30
N SER A 206 -8.36 4.73 22.78
CA SER A 206 -9.67 4.20 23.23
C SER A 206 -9.58 3.09 24.28
N SER A 207 -8.38 2.64 24.64
CA SER A 207 -8.21 1.61 25.68
C SER A 207 -8.59 2.18 27.04
N GLN A 208 -9.35 1.41 27.83
CA GLN A 208 -9.77 1.83 29.18
C GLN A 208 -8.66 1.62 30.22
N THR A 209 -7.87 0.55 30.10
CA THR A 209 -6.83 0.21 31.08
C THR A 209 -5.47 0.79 30.70
N VAL A 210 -4.72 1.27 31.70
CA VAL A 210 -3.37 1.83 31.52
C VAL A 210 -2.42 0.80 30.90
N TYR A 211 -2.49 -0.46 31.33
CA TYR A 211 -1.69 -1.55 30.77
C TYR A 211 -1.89 -1.70 29.25
N LEU A 212 -3.16 -1.72 28.78
CA LEU A 212 -3.45 -1.83 27.35
C LEU A 212 -2.98 -0.60 26.57
N LYS A 213 -3.13 0.60 27.14
CA LYS A 213 -2.58 1.83 26.54
C LYS A 213 -1.07 1.70 26.29
N HIS A 214 -0.30 1.29 27.30
CA HIS A 214 1.14 1.09 27.16
C HIS A 214 1.48 0.00 26.14
N LYS A 215 0.75 -1.12 26.14
CA LYS A 215 0.95 -2.20 25.17
C LYS A 215 0.76 -1.71 23.73
N PHE A 216 -0.33 -1.00 23.44
CA PHE A 216 -0.62 -0.50 22.09
C PHE A 216 0.33 0.62 21.66
N LEU A 217 0.77 1.48 22.59
CA LEU A 217 1.81 2.46 22.31
C LEU A 217 3.14 1.81 21.98
N ALA A 218 3.54 0.76 22.72
CA ALA A 218 4.76 0.01 22.44
C ALA A 218 4.70 -0.61 21.02
N GLN A 219 3.61 -1.29 20.68
CA GLN A 219 3.39 -1.85 19.34
C GLN A 219 3.45 -0.77 18.26
N SER A 220 2.77 0.36 18.46
CA SER A 220 2.86 1.48 17.53
C SER A 220 4.30 1.96 17.36
N LEU A 221 5.05 2.11 18.46
CA LEU A 221 6.43 2.59 18.43
C LEU A 221 7.37 1.62 17.69
N GLU A 222 7.10 0.31 17.71
CA GLU A 222 7.85 -0.70 16.95
C GLU A 222 7.66 -0.52 15.44
N PHE A 223 6.41 -0.36 14.97
CA PHE A 223 6.14 -0.09 13.56
C PHE A 223 6.71 1.27 13.12
N GLU A 224 6.66 2.26 14.00
CA GLU A 224 7.24 3.57 13.75
C GLU A 224 8.77 3.52 13.65
N THR A 225 9.45 2.75 14.52
CA THR A 225 10.90 2.51 14.38
C THR A 225 11.24 1.78 13.12
N TYR A 226 10.43 0.79 12.72
CA TYR A 226 10.63 0.09 11.47
C TYR A 226 10.60 1.08 10.31
N ALA A 227 9.58 1.94 10.23
CA ALA A 227 9.48 2.94 9.17
C ALA A 227 10.68 3.92 9.15
N ALA A 228 11.11 4.41 10.33
CA ALA A 228 12.27 5.31 10.46
C ALA A 228 13.57 4.65 9.99
N ILE A 229 13.89 3.45 10.49
CA ILE A 229 15.13 2.74 10.11
C ILE A 229 15.19 2.49 8.60
N PHE A 230 14.07 2.12 7.97
CA PHE A 230 14.05 1.89 6.52
C PHE A 230 14.19 3.18 5.72
N ILE A 231 13.58 4.29 6.16
CA ILE A 231 13.76 5.57 5.47
C ILE A 231 15.18 6.10 5.63
N ASP A 232 15.80 5.91 6.80
CA ASP A 232 17.19 6.27 7.07
C ASP A 232 18.13 5.49 6.13
N LYS A 233 17.94 4.17 6.00
CA LYS A 233 18.72 3.35 5.04
C LYS A 233 18.50 3.78 3.59
N CYS A 234 17.27 4.12 3.21
CA CYS A 234 17.01 4.65 1.87
C CYS A 234 17.71 6.00 1.65
N TYR A 235 17.78 6.84 2.69
CA TYR A 235 18.43 8.14 2.66
C TYR A 235 19.95 8.03 2.56
N GLU A 236 20.56 7.11 3.32
CA GLU A 236 21.97 6.75 3.22
C GLU A 236 22.34 6.28 1.80
N TYR A 237 21.45 5.52 1.15
CA TYR A 237 21.67 5.06 -0.22
C TYR A 237 21.53 6.18 -1.25
N ASN A 238 20.44 6.96 -1.18
CA ASN A 238 20.21 8.09 -2.07
C ASN A 238 19.24 9.09 -1.44
N GLU A 239 19.77 10.21 -0.98
CA GLU A 239 19.00 11.26 -0.30
C GLU A 239 17.84 11.79 -1.15
N LYS A 240 18.06 12.06 -2.44
CA LYS A 240 17.04 12.63 -3.34
C LYS A 240 15.88 11.65 -3.54
N ARG A 241 16.19 10.38 -3.84
CA ARG A 241 15.16 9.34 -4.03
C ARG A 241 14.43 9.01 -2.74
N ALA A 242 15.09 9.10 -1.58
CA ALA A 242 14.43 8.92 -0.30
C ALA A 242 13.42 10.03 0.00
N CYS A 243 13.76 11.29 -0.34
CA CYS A 243 12.81 12.40 -0.25
C CYS A 243 11.61 12.22 -1.20
N GLU A 244 11.85 11.82 -2.44
CA GLU A 244 10.79 11.48 -3.40
C GLU A 244 9.90 10.34 -2.90
N LEU A 245 10.47 9.32 -2.25
CA LEU A 245 9.72 8.21 -1.68
C LEU A 245 8.72 8.65 -0.60
N LEU A 246 9.05 9.69 0.18
CA LEU A 246 8.14 10.26 1.18
C LEU A 246 6.97 11.04 0.56
N LEU A 247 7.21 11.71 -0.57
CA LEU A 247 6.23 12.54 -1.28
C LEU A 247 5.41 11.76 -2.33
N ARG A 248 5.88 10.58 -2.73
CA ARG A 248 5.21 9.73 -3.71
C ARG A 248 3.81 9.32 -3.22
N GLN A 249 2.82 9.47 -4.09
CA GLN A 249 1.47 8.93 -3.89
C GLN A 249 1.44 7.42 -4.07
N ILE A 250 0.76 6.73 -3.15
CA ILE A 250 0.70 5.27 -3.11
C ILE A 250 -0.74 4.80 -3.38
N PRO A 251 -1.07 4.39 -4.61
CA PRO A 251 -2.44 3.98 -4.97
C PRO A 251 -2.91 2.74 -4.21
N LEU A 252 -1.98 1.86 -3.82
CA LEU A 252 -2.32 0.69 -3.02
C LEU A 252 -2.92 1.05 -1.65
N PHE A 253 -2.64 2.24 -1.11
CA PHE A 253 -3.17 2.69 0.18
C PHE A 253 -4.15 3.88 0.05
N GLY A 254 -4.76 4.07 -1.13
CA GLY A 254 -5.74 5.14 -1.36
C GLY A 254 -5.10 6.48 -1.70
N ASN A 255 -4.11 6.45 -2.60
CA ASN A 255 -3.39 7.62 -3.12
C ASN A 255 -2.73 8.51 -2.05
N VAL A 256 -2.39 7.93 -0.91
CA VAL A 256 -1.74 8.64 0.19
C VAL A 256 -0.22 8.74 0.00
N THR A 257 0.36 9.79 0.57
CA THR A 257 1.81 9.93 0.72
C THR A 257 2.26 9.45 2.09
N CYS A 258 3.49 8.91 2.19
CA CYS A 258 4.05 8.50 3.49
C CYS A 258 4.10 9.69 4.47
N MET A 259 4.37 10.89 3.93
CA MET A 259 4.42 12.12 4.72
C MET A 259 3.07 12.49 5.34
N GLN A 260 1.97 12.44 4.56
CA GLN A 260 0.62 12.68 5.09
C GLN A 260 0.25 11.70 6.21
N VAL A 261 0.52 10.40 6.01
CA VAL A 261 0.25 9.38 7.01
C VAL A 261 1.10 9.59 8.27
N ALA A 262 2.37 9.96 8.13
CA ALA A 262 3.25 10.22 9.26
C ALA A 262 2.76 11.40 10.12
N ILE A 263 2.29 12.46 9.48
CA ILE A 263 1.75 13.64 10.17
C ILE A 263 0.41 13.30 10.83
N SER A 264 -0.51 12.62 10.11
CA SER A 264 -1.83 12.27 10.66
C SER A 264 -1.75 11.29 11.83
N SER A 265 -0.71 10.45 11.85
CA SER A 265 -0.45 9.48 12.91
C SER A 265 0.43 10.01 14.04
N GLU A 266 0.85 11.27 14.01
CA GLU A 266 1.76 11.87 15.01
C GLU A 266 3.04 11.02 15.20
N SER A 267 3.65 10.57 14.10
CA SER A 267 4.83 9.67 14.11
C SER A 267 6.14 10.41 14.39
N LYS A 268 6.38 10.71 15.67
CA LYS A 268 7.52 11.50 16.17
C LYS A 268 8.91 10.97 15.75
N LYS A 269 9.13 9.66 15.72
CA LYS A 269 10.40 9.03 15.33
C LYS A 269 10.70 9.28 13.85
N LEU A 270 9.72 9.09 12.97
CA LEU A 270 9.89 9.36 11.54
C LEU A 270 10.04 10.87 11.28
N VAL A 271 9.31 11.72 11.99
CA VAL A 271 9.41 13.18 11.81
C VAL A 271 10.79 13.72 12.20
N LYS A 272 11.48 13.08 13.15
CA LYS A 272 12.84 13.44 13.59
C LYS A 272 13.94 13.02 12.63
N THR A 273 13.63 12.16 11.66
CA THR A 273 14.61 11.67 10.69
C THR A 273 15.12 12.82 9.80
N ALA A 274 16.42 12.81 9.48
CA ALA A 274 17.05 13.77 8.57
C ALA A 274 16.34 13.85 7.20
N CYS A 275 15.97 12.70 6.62
CA CYS A 275 15.19 12.63 5.38
C CYS A 275 13.88 13.44 5.47
N PHE A 276 13.14 13.33 6.58
CA PHE A 276 11.86 14.03 6.77
C PHE A 276 12.06 15.55 6.84
N HIS A 277 13.10 15.99 7.58
CA HIS A 277 13.48 17.40 7.65
C HIS A 277 13.96 17.95 6.30
N GLN A 278 14.72 17.18 5.53
CA GLN A 278 15.16 17.56 4.19
C GLN A 278 13.97 17.69 3.25
N THR A 279 13.05 16.72 3.25
CA THR A 279 11.83 16.78 2.44
C THR A 279 10.97 17.99 2.80
N LEU A 280 10.78 18.29 4.09
CA LEU A 280 10.09 19.51 4.53
C LEU A 280 10.77 20.78 3.99
N ASN A 281 12.10 20.87 4.07
CA ASN A 281 12.82 22.00 3.52
C ASN A 281 12.65 22.08 1.99
N GLN A 282 12.67 20.95 1.28
CA GLN A 282 12.44 20.93 -0.16
C GLN A 282 11.04 21.41 -0.52
N VAL A 283 10.00 20.95 0.19
CA VAL A 283 8.62 21.41 -0.02
C VAL A 283 8.45 22.89 0.36
N TRP A 284 9.12 23.35 1.42
CA TRP A 284 9.03 24.75 1.86
C TRP A 284 9.69 25.74 0.88
N PHE A 285 10.87 25.40 0.37
CA PHE A 285 11.60 26.25 -0.55
C PHE A 285 11.17 26.04 -2.01
N ASP A 286 10.53 24.91 -2.34
CA ASP A 286 10.07 24.55 -3.67
C ASP A 286 11.15 24.75 -4.74
N LYS A 287 10.96 25.72 -5.66
CA LYS A 287 11.92 26.08 -6.72
C LYS A 287 13.13 26.85 -6.22
N LEU A 288 13.17 27.28 -4.96
CA LEU A 288 14.28 28.00 -4.38
C LEU A 288 15.40 27.04 -3.94
N SER A 289 16.64 27.43 -4.20
CA SER A 289 17.80 26.68 -3.71
C SER A 289 17.91 26.75 -2.18
N LEU A 290 18.31 25.65 -1.54
CA LEU A 290 18.55 25.60 -0.10
C LEU A 290 19.75 26.46 0.33
N THR A 291 20.65 26.77 -0.60
CA THR A 291 21.77 27.71 -0.42
C THR A 291 21.31 29.12 -0.08
N ASN A 292 20.07 29.48 -0.44
CA ASN A 292 19.48 30.76 -0.05
C ASN A 292 19.35 30.90 1.48
N ARG A 293 19.36 29.81 2.26
CA ARG A 293 19.29 29.91 3.73
C ARG A 293 20.63 30.34 4.36
N GLN A 294 21.75 30.01 3.72
CA GLN A 294 23.10 30.15 4.28
C GLN A 294 23.83 31.43 3.83
N THR A 295 23.39 32.09 2.76
CA THR A 295 24.02 33.35 2.31
C THR A 295 23.64 34.52 3.22
N SER A 296 24.62 35.38 3.51
CA SER A 296 24.50 36.61 4.31
C SER A 296 23.54 37.66 3.72
N ALA A 297 22.94 37.39 2.56
CA ALA A 297 22.01 38.25 1.83
C ALA A 297 20.59 38.33 2.44
N LYS A 298 20.39 38.01 3.73
CA LYS A 298 19.09 38.12 4.41
C LYS A 298 18.55 39.55 4.38
N LEU A 299 19.43 40.55 4.52
CA LEU A 299 19.07 41.97 4.50
C LEU A 299 18.68 42.47 3.09
N LEU A 300 19.25 41.90 2.02
CA LEU A 300 19.04 42.36 0.65
C LEU A 300 17.72 41.83 0.02
N ARG A 301 17.08 40.85 0.67
CA ARG A 301 15.81 40.26 0.19
C ARG A 301 14.58 41.08 0.54
N ILE A 302 14.58 41.78 1.67
CA ILE A 302 13.46 42.66 2.06
C ILE A 302 13.28 43.78 1.02
N PRO A 303 14.34 44.46 0.53
CA PRO A 303 14.27 45.36 -0.61
C PRO A 303 13.76 44.68 -1.89
N SER A 304 14.17 43.45 -2.19
CA SER A 304 13.74 42.77 -3.43
C SER A 304 12.22 42.52 -3.50
N ILE A 305 11.58 42.31 -2.33
CA ILE A 305 10.12 42.17 -2.22
C ILE A 305 9.46 43.55 -2.40
N LEU A 306 10.04 44.60 -1.83
CA LEU A 306 9.55 45.98 -1.94
C LEU A 306 9.71 46.57 -3.35
N THR A 307 10.72 46.15 -4.11
CA THR A 307 10.97 46.58 -5.49
C THR A 307 10.25 45.70 -6.53
N PHE A 308 9.15 45.02 -6.17
CA PHE A 308 8.38 44.16 -7.08
C PHE A 308 9.21 43.07 -7.81
N GLY A 309 10.32 42.62 -7.21
CA GLY A 309 11.15 41.57 -7.80
C GLY A 309 12.17 42.00 -8.85
N PHE A 310 12.39 43.30 -9.08
CA PHE A 310 13.38 43.77 -10.07
C PHE A 310 14.82 43.27 -9.79
N ILE A 311 15.15 43.13 -8.51
CA ILE A 311 16.48 42.69 -8.03
C ILE A 311 16.48 41.16 -7.76
N ALA A 312 15.33 40.49 -7.88
CA ALA A 312 15.18 39.08 -7.52
C ALA A 312 16.08 38.12 -8.33
N PRO A 313 16.28 38.27 -9.66
CA PRO A 313 17.15 37.38 -10.43
C PRO A 313 18.62 37.40 -9.99
N TRP A 314 19.06 38.49 -9.36
CA TRP A 314 20.44 38.68 -8.91
C TRP A 314 20.68 38.21 -7.47
N VAL A 315 19.61 38.04 -6.68
CA VAL A 315 19.68 37.79 -5.23
C VAL A 315 19.11 36.42 -4.84
N ILE A 316 18.24 35.86 -5.67
CA ILE A 316 17.55 34.59 -5.40
C ILE A 316 18.08 33.52 -6.34
N ASN A 317 18.79 32.55 -5.78
CA ASN A 317 19.25 31.41 -6.57
C ASN A 317 18.11 30.36 -6.65
N CYS A 318 17.64 30.07 -7.85
CA CYS A 318 16.67 29.02 -8.09
C CYS A 318 17.36 27.66 -8.25
N ARG A 319 16.70 26.59 -7.81
CA ARG A 319 17.16 25.23 -8.03
C ARG A 319 17.04 24.93 -9.53
N LYS A 320 18.13 24.45 -10.14
CA LYS A 320 18.06 23.89 -11.49
C LYS A 320 17.38 22.53 -11.39
N ASP A 321 16.27 22.37 -12.10
CA ASP A 321 15.60 21.07 -12.24
C ASP A 321 16.48 20.21 -13.15
N ASN A 322 17.11 19.18 -12.60
CA ASN A 322 17.78 18.17 -13.42
C ASN A 322 16.68 17.27 -13.99
N GLU A 323 16.12 17.65 -15.14
CA GLU A 323 15.07 16.90 -15.87
C GLU A 323 15.53 15.53 -16.44
N GLU A 324 16.74 15.06 -16.13
CA GLU A 324 17.29 13.82 -16.70
C GLU A 324 16.79 12.51 -16.05
N SER A 325 16.04 12.55 -14.93
CA SER A 325 15.58 11.32 -14.26
C SER A 325 14.16 10.87 -14.63
N ILE A 326 13.34 11.72 -15.24
CA ILE A 326 11.94 11.38 -15.56
C ILE A 326 11.83 10.58 -16.86
N HIS A 327 12.70 10.82 -17.86
CA HIS A 327 12.67 10.08 -19.13
C HIS A 327 13.26 8.66 -19.09
N ASN A 328 14.02 8.29 -18.05
CA ASN A 328 14.62 6.96 -17.95
C ASN A 328 13.78 5.93 -17.17
N THR A 329 12.63 6.33 -16.62
CA THR A 329 11.74 5.42 -15.88
C THR A 329 10.54 4.93 -16.70
N THR A 330 10.33 5.43 -17.92
CA THR A 330 9.32 4.86 -18.83
C THR A 330 9.82 3.65 -19.62
N ASN A 331 11.12 3.33 -19.55
CA ASN A 331 11.71 2.24 -20.34
C ASN A 331 12.21 1.04 -19.53
N ASN A 332 12.13 1.04 -18.19
CA ASN A 332 12.49 -0.12 -17.38
C ASN A 332 11.65 -0.18 -16.09
N GLU A 333 10.50 -0.87 -16.14
CA GLU A 333 9.97 -1.83 -15.15
C GLU A 333 8.48 -2.15 -15.32
#